data_AF-A0A9E5JDP1-F1
#
_entry.id   AF-A0A9E5JDP1-F1
#
_cell.length_a   1.000
_cell.length_b   1.000
_cell.length_c   1.000
_cell.angle_alpha   90.00
_cell.angle_beta   90.00
_cell.angle_gamma   90.00
#
_symmetry.space_group_name_H-M   'P 1'
#
loop_
_entity.id
_entity.type
_entity.pdbx_description
1 polymer ?
#
loop_
_entity_poly.entity_id
_entity_poly.type
_entity_poly.pdbx_seq_one_letter_code
_entity_poly.pdbx_strand_id
1 'polypeptide(L)'
;MIDRHQRATTFDLAAVVSGKRSVVPVVAVNMDLPIIKVGDEVTVLGHVRRRFFRVGARTQSVTEIVVEQIATARKPQRLEALYAELASRVREARQAPLTREVKG
;
A
#
# COMPACT_ATOMS: atom_id res chain seq x y z
N MET A 1 -1.21 26.97 -1.61
CA MET A 1 -2.02 26.61 -0.44
C MET A 1 -1.70 25.16 -0.12
N ILE A 2 -0.84 24.89 0.87
CA ILE A 2 -0.54 23.52 1.31
C ILE A 2 -1.72 23.11 2.18
N ASP A 3 -2.48 22.11 1.73
CA ASP A 3 -3.60 21.56 2.49
C ASP A 3 -3.11 21.13 3.88
N ARG A 4 -3.63 21.78 4.92
CA ARG A 4 -3.09 21.73 6.29
C ARG A 4 -3.32 20.39 7.00
N HIS A 5 -4.02 19.43 6.38
CA HIS A 5 -4.36 18.17 7.06
C HIS A 5 -4.23 16.95 6.14
N GLN A 6 -3.12 16.84 5.39
CA GLN A 6 -2.80 15.56 4.78
C GLN A 6 -2.48 14.53 5.87
N ARG A 7 -3.44 13.66 6.19
CA ARG A 7 -3.27 12.62 7.21
C ARG A 7 -2.52 11.47 6.58
N ALA A 8 -1.31 11.22 7.07
CA ALA A 8 -0.54 10.05 6.71
C ALA A 8 -0.45 9.12 7.92
N THR A 9 -0.92 7.89 7.76
CA THR A 9 -0.72 6.82 8.74
C THR A 9 0.25 5.82 8.14
N THR A 10 1.34 5.57 8.86
CA THR A 10 2.37 4.61 8.45
C THR A 10 2.53 3.51 9.48
N PHE A 11 2.55 2.27 9.03
CA PHE A 11 2.84 1.11 9.87
C PHE A 11 3.54 0.03 9.06
N ASP A 12 4.25 -0.86 9.75
CA ASP A 12 4.91 -1.99 9.12
C ASP A 12 3.98 -3.19 9.04
N LEU A 13 3.87 -3.78 7.85
CA LEU A 13 3.17 -5.03 7.63
C LEU A 13 4.17 -6.16 7.45
N ALA A 14 4.12 -7.14 8.35
CA ALA A 14 4.87 -8.38 8.20
C ALA A 14 4.03 -9.39 7.39
N ALA A 15 4.64 -9.98 6.38
CA ALA A 15 4.05 -11.03 5.57
C ALA A 15 5.04 -12.18 5.37
N VAL A 16 4.54 -13.39 5.12
CA VAL A 16 5.38 -14.52 4.71
C VAL A 16 5.39 -14.58 3.19
N VAL A 17 6.56 -14.38 2.59
CA VAL A 17 6.78 -14.44 1.15
C VAL A 17 7.81 -15.52 0.88
N SER A 18 7.45 -16.52 0.07
CA SER A 18 8.32 -17.66 -0.24
C SER A 18 8.92 -18.32 1.01
N GLY A 19 8.10 -18.49 2.06
CA GLY A 19 8.51 -19.09 3.33
C GLY A 19 9.37 -18.19 4.24
N LYS A 20 9.67 -16.95 3.84
CA LYS A 20 10.47 -16.00 4.62
C LYS A 20 9.61 -14.83 5.09
N ARG A 21 9.81 -14.42 6.35
CA ARG A 21 9.21 -13.18 6.86
C ARG A 21 9.81 -12.00 6.12
N SER A 22 8.96 -11.23 5.48
CA SER A 22 9.27 -9.94 4.86
C SER A 22 8.47 -8.86 5.57
N VAL A 23 9.03 -7.66 5.65
CA VAL A 23 8.36 -6.50 6.24
C VAL A 23 8.33 -5.40 5.20
N VAL A 24 7.17 -4.77 5.04
CA VAL A 24 6.98 -3.67 4.10
C VAL A 24 6.29 -2.50 4.80
N PRO A 25 6.80 -1.27 4.66
CA PRO A 25 6.09 -0.09 5.13
C PRO A 25 4.80 0.11 4.32
N VAL A 26 3.71 0.31 5.04
CA VAL A 26 2.38 0.61 4.49
C VAL A 26 2.05 2.06 4.80
N VAL A 27 1.64 2.81 3.79
CA VAL A 27 1.34 4.24 3.88
C VAL A 27 -0.09 4.50 3.43
N ALA A 28 -0.96 4.90 4.36
CA ALA A 28 -2.30 5.38 4.05
C ALA A 28 -2.29 6.91 4.06
N VAL A 29 -2.75 7.52 2.97
CA VAL A 29 -2.79 8.98 2.81
C VAL A 29 -4.24 9.41 2.61
N ASN A 30 -4.72 10.36 3.42
CA ASN A 30 -6.08 10.90 3.34
C ASN A 30 -7.17 9.82 3.32
N MET A 31 -6.96 8.77 4.12
CA MET A 31 -7.84 7.61 4.20
C MET A 31 -8.26 7.35 5.64
N ASP A 32 -9.54 7.07 5.84
CA ASP A 32 -10.04 6.53 7.10
C ASP A 32 -9.71 5.05 7.19
N LEU A 33 -8.88 4.69 8.17
CA LEU A 33 -8.52 3.32 8.45
C LEU A 33 -9.43 2.74 9.55
N PRO A 34 -9.75 1.43 9.49
CA PRO A 34 -10.31 0.75 10.65
C PRO A 34 -9.30 0.81 11.81
N ILE A 35 -9.80 0.64 13.05
CA ILE A 35 -8.91 0.45 14.20
C ILE A 35 -8.14 -0.85 13.99
N ILE A 36 -6.81 -0.73 13.87
CA ILE A 36 -5.86 -1.84 13.71
C ILE A 36 -4.91 -1.79 14.91
N LYS A 37 -4.70 -2.94 15.54
CA LYS A 37 -3.75 -3.11 16.63
C LYS A 37 -2.54 -3.92 16.14
N VAL A 38 -1.41 -3.75 16.82
CA VAL A 38 -0.25 -4.61 16.61
C VAL A 38 -0.66 -6.07 16.81
N GLY A 39 -0.31 -6.92 15.85
CA GLY A 39 -0.68 -8.33 15.84
C GLY A 39 -2.01 -8.65 15.14
N ASP A 40 -2.81 -7.65 14.76
CA ASP A 40 -4.00 -7.90 13.95
C ASP A 40 -3.60 -8.38 12.54
N GLU A 41 -4.32 -9.39 12.05
CA GLU A 41 -4.23 -9.81 10.66
C GLU A 41 -4.96 -8.82 9.76
N VAL A 42 -4.23 -8.29 8.78
CA VAL A 42 -4.73 -7.31 7.83
C VAL A 42 -4.31 -7.67 6.41
N THR A 43 -5.18 -7.36 5.45
CA THR A 43 -4.90 -7.44 4.01
C THR A 43 -4.95 -6.05 3.42
N VAL A 44 -3.88 -5.67 2.72
CA VAL A 44 -3.72 -4.36 2.10
C VAL A 44 -3.75 -4.52 0.58
N LEU A 45 -4.58 -3.74 -0.08
CA LEU A 45 -4.56 -3.53 -1.52
C LEU A 45 -4.07 -2.12 -1.82
N GLY A 46 -3.15 -2.01 -2.76
CA GLY A 46 -2.57 -0.73 -3.16
C GLY A 46 -1.49 -0.93 -4.21
N HIS A 47 -0.69 0.11 -4.42
CA HIS A 47 0.42 0.07 -5.36
C HIS A 47 1.77 0.27 -4.66
N VAL A 48 2.81 -0.28 -5.27
CA VAL A 48 4.18 -0.11 -4.79
C VAL A 48 4.71 1.25 -5.24
N ARG A 49 5.30 1.99 -4.31
CA ARG A 49 6.02 3.23 -4.59
C ARG A 49 7.42 3.15 -4.02
N ARG A 50 8.39 3.72 -4.74
CA ARG A 50 9.71 4.01 -4.20
C ARG A 50 9.78 5.50 -3.85
N ARG A 51 9.90 5.81 -2.56
CA ARG A 51 10.01 7.19 -2.08
C ARG A 51 11.46 7.53 -1.80
N PHE A 52 11.96 8.60 -2.42
CA PHE A 52 13.30 9.12 -2.22
C PHE A 52 13.28 10.27 -1.20
N PHE A 53 14.29 10.33 -0.34
CA PHE A 53 14.44 11.39 0.66
C PHE A 53 15.91 11.63 0.99
N ARG A 54 16.22 12.75 1.65
CA ARG A 54 17.59 13.13 2.03
C ARG A 54 17.89 12.75 3.47
N VAL A 55 19.07 12.19 3.69
CA VAL A 55 19.66 11.99 5.03
C VAL A 55 21.06 12.59 4.99
N GLY A 56 21.20 13.81 5.55
CA GLY A 56 22.36 14.66 5.31
C GLY A 56 22.55 14.92 3.81
N ALA A 57 23.78 14.75 3.32
CA ALA A 57 24.10 14.92 1.90
C ALA A 57 23.65 13.75 1.00
N ARG A 58 23.22 12.61 1.56
CA ARG A 58 22.91 11.39 0.80
C ARG A 58 21.44 11.30 0.44
N THR A 59 21.15 10.85 -0.78
CA THR A 59 19.80 10.41 -1.18
C THR A 59 19.61 8.96 -0.73
N GLN A 60 18.51 8.69 -0.04
CA GLN A 60 18.06 7.36 0.33
C GLN A 60 16.70 7.07 -0.30
N SER A 61 16.26 5.81 -0.23
CA SER A 61 14.93 5.42 -0.69
C SER A 61 14.33 4.32 0.16
N VAL A 62 13.01 4.33 0.28
CA VAL A 62 12.22 3.24 0.84
C VAL A 62 11.21 2.77 -0.20
N THR A 63 11.08 1.46 -0.36
CA THR A 63 9.99 0.83 -1.12
C THR A 63 8.84 0.59 -0.16
N GLU A 64 7.67 1.13 -0.47
CA GLU A 64 6.48 1.14 0.38
C GLU A 64 5.23 0.77 -0.43
N ILE A 65 4.19 0.32 0.26
CA ILE A 65 2.85 0.16 -0.31
C ILE A 65 2.04 1.41 0.03
N VAL A 66 1.51 2.09 -0.98
CA VAL A 66 0.52 3.15 -0.79
C VAL A 66 -0.86 2.51 -0.80
N VAL A 67 -1.60 2.65 0.29
CA VAL A 67 -2.88 1.97 0.51
C VAL A 67 -3.98 2.58 -0.36
N GLU A 68 -4.74 1.72 -1.01
CA GLU A 68 -6.01 2.05 -1.67
C GLU A 68 -7.18 1.42 -0.93
N GLN A 69 -7.01 0.20 -0.41
CA GLN A 69 -7.97 -0.46 0.46
C GLN A 69 -7.28 -1.31 1.52
N ILE A 70 -7.99 -1.50 2.64
CA ILE A 70 -7.55 -2.37 3.72
C ILE A 70 -8.73 -3.16 4.28
N ALA A 71 -8.49 -4.43 4.58
CA ALA A 71 -9.43 -5.31 5.27
C ALA A 71 -8.75 -5.93 6.49
N THR A 72 -9.50 -6.13 7.57
CA THR A 72 -9.05 -6.89 8.75
C THR A 72 -9.69 -8.28 8.72
N ALA A 73 -9.00 -9.29 9.25
CA ALA A 73 -9.49 -10.68 9.24
C ALA A 73 -10.86 -10.85 9.96
N ARG A 74 -11.22 -9.90 10.84
CA ARG A 74 -12.51 -9.87 11.55
C ARG A 74 -13.71 -9.59 10.63
N LYS A 75 -13.49 -9.23 9.37
CA LYS A 75 -14.54 -8.90 8.38
C LYS A 75 -14.36 -9.74 7.10
N PRO A 76 -14.65 -11.05 7.13
CA PRO A 76 -14.35 -11.97 6.02
C PRO A 76 -15.02 -11.57 4.71
N GLN A 77 -16.27 -11.07 4.75
CA GLN A 77 -16.96 -10.58 3.54
C GLN A 77 -16.22 -9.42 2.86
N ARG A 78 -15.57 -8.54 3.62
CA ARG A 78 -14.79 -7.43 3.07
C ARG A 78 -13.48 -7.92 2.46
N LEU A 79 -12.90 -8.97 3.03
CA LEU A 79 -11.72 -9.62 2.48
C LEU A 79 -12.03 -10.31 1.14
N GLU A 80 -13.14 -11.05 1.05
CA GLU A 80 -13.59 -11.67 -0.20
C GLU A 80 -13.86 -10.63 -1.29
N ALA A 81 -14.53 -9.52 -0.95
CA ALA A 81 -14.77 -8.42 -1.87
C ALA A 81 -13.45 -7.81 -2.39
N LEU A 82 -12.47 -7.63 -1.51
CA LEU A 82 -11.14 -7.12 -1.87
C LEU A 82 -10.42 -8.08 -2.84
N TYR A 83 -10.50 -9.39 -2.61
CA TYR A 83 -9.93 -10.38 -3.54
C TYR A 83 -10.63 -10.40 -4.90
N ALA A 84 -11.96 -10.32 -4.92
CA ALA A 84 -12.73 -10.26 -6.16
C ALA A 84 -12.35 -9.03 -7.00
N GLU A 85 -12.21 -7.87 -6.36
CA GLU A 85 -11.78 -6.64 -7.04
C GLU A 85 -10.34 -6.74 -7.56
N LEU A 86 -9.41 -7.24 -6.74
CA LEU A 86 -8.02 -7.47 -7.17
C LEU A 86 -7.97 -8.40 -8.39
N ALA A 87 -8.74 -9.48 -8.39
CA ALA A 87 -8.80 -10.41 -9.51
C ALA A 87 -9.27 -9.72 -10.81
N SER A 88 -10.19 -8.74 -10.72
CA SER A 88 -10.58 -7.92 -11.88
C SER A 88 -9.46 -7.02 -12.34
N ARG A 89 -8.86 -6.26 -11.42
CA ARG A 89 -7.78 -5.30 -11.73
C ARG A 89 -6.55 -5.97 -12.32
N VAL A 90 -6.18 -7.16 -11.84
CA VAL A 90 -5.02 -7.91 -12.39
C VAL A 90 -5.25 -8.27 -13.85
N ARG A 91 -6.49 -8.57 -14.26
CA ARG A 91 -6.80 -8.82 -15.67
C ARG A 91 -6.63 -7.57 -16.53
N GLU A 92 -7.11 -6.43 -16.04
CA GLU A 92 -6.97 -5.13 -16.70
C GLU A 92 -5.50 -4.69 -16.78
N ALA A 93 -4.75 -4.77 -15.67
CA ALA A 93 -3.35 -4.36 -15.60
C ALA A 93 -2.43 -5.19 -16.51
N ARG A 94 -2.74 -6.47 -16.75
CA ARG A 94 -2.02 -7.31 -17.71
C ARG A 94 -2.20 -6.85 -19.16
N GLN A 95 -3.31 -6.18 -19.45
CA GLN A 95 -3.67 -5.72 -20.79
C GLN A 95 -3.30 -4.24 -21.00
N ALA A 96 -3.08 -3.49 -19.93
CA ALA A 96 -2.72 -2.09 -19.99
C ALA A 96 -1.27 -1.91 -20.51
N PRO A 97 -1.05 -1.08 -21.54
CA PRO A 97 0.30 -0.72 -21.94
C PRO A 97 0.97 0.11 -20.84
N LEU A 98 2.26 -0.12 -20.60
CA LEU A 98 3.09 0.78 -19.80
C LEU A 98 3.20 2.11 -20.54
N THR A 99 2.25 3.00 -20.31
CA THR A 99 2.25 4.32 -20.92
C THR A 99 3.38 5.10 -20.28
N ARG A 100 4.45 5.33 -21.03
CA ARG A 100 5.44 6.34 -20.65
C ARG A 100 4.74 7.68 -20.75
N GLU A 101 4.37 8.28 -19.62
CA GLU A 101 4.25 9.73 -19.58
C GLU A 101 5.64 10.31 -19.82
N VAL A 102 5.95 10.59 -21.09
CA VAL A 102 7.03 11.51 -21.44
C VAL A 102 6.47 12.91 -21.21
N LYS A 103 6.75 13.49 -20.06
CA LYS A 103 6.73 14.94 -19.91
C LYS A 103 8.17 15.40 -19.73
N GLY A 104 8.63 16.13 -20.74
CA GLY A 104 9.95 16.76 -20.79
C GLY A 104 10.06 18.00 -19.93
#